data_AF-A0A6S7HH02-F1
#
_entry.id   AF-A0A6S7HH02-F1
#
_cell.length_a   1.000
_cell.length_b   1.000
_cell.length_c   1.000
_cell.angle_alpha   90.00
_cell.angle_beta   90.00
_cell.angle_gamma   90.00
#
_symmetry.space_group_name_H-M   'P 1'
#
loop_
_entity.id
_entity.type
_entity.pdbx_description
1 polymer ?
#
loop_
_entity_poly.entity_id
_entity_poly.type
_entity_poly.pdbx_seq_one_letter_code
_entity_poly.pdbx_strand_id
1 'polypeptide(L)'
;MMRIVRVSASHSFNVDIALYSLKYQLSLAMTLGSLRYDKLFDYSVNLVDEKAKVLVKKYYDELHGEVNKRIIKRNRKRQLEGKFIYPYFMPQWLTNSIQT
;
A
#
# COMPACT_ATOMS: atom_id res chain seq x y z
N MET A 1 -44.56 -19.93 -29.02
CA MET A 1 -44.08 -19.82 -27.63
C MET A 1 -42.57 -20.08 -27.60
N MET A 2 -41.71 -19.06 -27.81
CA MET A 2 -40.25 -19.15 -27.57
C MET A 2 -39.62 -17.75 -27.67
N ARG A 3 -39.43 -17.05 -26.53
CA ARG A 3 -38.75 -15.74 -26.50
C ARG A 3 -37.95 -15.48 -25.20
N ILE A 4 -37.66 -16.53 -24.41
CA ILE A 4 -37.07 -16.38 -23.06
C ILE A 4 -35.56 -16.68 -23.03
N VAL A 5 -35.03 -17.50 -23.94
CA VAL A 5 -33.63 -17.98 -23.87
C VAL A 5 -32.57 -16.90 -24.21
N ARG A 6 -32.88 -15.96 -25.10
CA ARG A 6 -31.89 -14.96 -25.60
C ARG A 6 -31.49 -13.90 -24.56
N VAL A 7 -32.37 -13.61 -23.60
CA VAL A 7 -32.10 -12.61 -22.54
C VAL A 7 -31.24 -13.20 -21.43
N SER A 8 -31.40 -14.48 -21.12
CA SER A 8 -30.62 -15.16 -20.08
C SER A 8 -29.15 -15.33 -20.47
N ALA A 9 -28.87 -15.67 -21.74
CA ALA A 9 -27.50 -15.84 -22.25
C ALA A 9 -26.71 -14.52 -22.34
N SER A 10 -27.37 -13.41 -22.69
CA SER A 10 -26.73 -12.09 -22.66
C SER A 10 -26.51 -11.59 -21.23
N HIS A 11 -27.38 -11.96 -20.29
CA HIS A 11 -27.19 -11.65 -18.87
C HIS A 11 -25.99 -12.40 -18.28
N SER A 12 -25.90 -13.72 -18.49
CA SER A 12 -24.75 -14.51 -18.02
C SER A 12 -23.43 -14.06 -18.65
N PHE A 13 -23.42 -13.74 -19.95
CA PHE A 13 -22.24 -13.19 -20.62
C PHE A 13 -21.77 -11.85 -20.03
N ASN A 14 -22.70 -10.95 -19.70
CA ASN A 14 -22.36 -9.67 -19.05
C ASN A 14 -21.84 -9.86 -17.61
N VAL A 15 -22.38 -10.84 -16.88
CA VAL A 15 -21.89 -11.20 -15.54
C VAL A 15 -20.48 -11.77 -15.62
N ASP A 16 -20.16 -12.60 -16.62
CA ASP A 16 -18.83 -13.14 -16.83
C ASP A 16 -17.81 -12.03 -17.13
N ILE A 17 -18.13 -11.09 -18.03
CA ILE A 17 -17.26 -9.92 -18.33
C ILE A 17 -17.02 -9.08 -17.07
N ALA A 18 -18.07 -8.78 -16.30
CA ALA A 18 -17.94 -8.02 -15.07
C ALA A 18 -17.05 -8.76 -14.05
N LEU A 19 -17.23 -10.08 -13.90
CA LEU A 19 -16.41 -10.90 -13.01
C LEU A 19 -14.94 -10.94 -13.46
N TYR A 20 -14.67 -11.01 -14.76
CA TYR A 20 -13.32 -10.91 -15.30
C TYR A 20 -12.70 -9.53 -15.01
N SER A 21 -13.42 -8.44 -15.26
CA SER A 21 -12.92 -7.08 -14.97
C SER A 21 -12.61 -6.87 -13.48
N LEU A 22 -13.45 -7.40 -12.58
CA LEU A 22 -13.24 -7.34 -11.14
C LEU A 22 -11.99 -8.11 -10.73
N LYS A 23 -11.77 -9.30 -11.28
CA LYS A 23 -10.56 -10.10 -11.04
C LYS A 23 -9.30 -9.36 -11.48
N TYR A 24 -9.32 -8.71 -12.65
CA TYR A 24 -8.18 -7.93 -13.13
C TYR A 24 -7.90 -6.71 -12.25
N GLN A 25 -8.93 -5.94 -11.89
CA GLN A 25 -8.78 -4.78 -11.00
C GLN A 25 -8.23 -5.18 -9.64
N LEU A 26 -8.76 -6.26 -9.05
CA LEU A 26 -8.28 -6.78 -7.76
C LEU A 26 -6.83 -7.24 -7.86
N SER A 27 -6.49 -8.00 -8.90
CA SER A 27 -5.11 -8.45 -9.12
C SER A 27 -4.16 -7.27 -9.26
N LEU A 28 -4.51 -6.27 -10.07
CA LEU A 28 -3.68 -5.08 -10.27
C LEU A 28 -3.51 -4.30 -8.97
N ALA A 29 -4.59 -4.06 -8.21
CA ALA A 29 -4.54 -3.35 -6.94
C ALA A 29 -3.68 -4.08 -5.90
N MET A 30 -3.78 -5.41 -5.83
CA MET A 30 -2.97 -6.23 -4.92
C MET A 30 -1.49 -6.24 -5.32
N THR A 31 -1.19 -6.33 -6.62
CA THR A 31 0.19 -6.24 -7.13
C THR A 31 0.79 -4.88 -6.81
N LEU A 32 0.11 -3.77 -7.18
CA LEU A 32 0.62 -2.42 -6.93
C LEU A 32 0.73 -2.10 -5.44
N GLY A 33 -0.23 -2.53 -4.62
CA GLY A 33 -0.23 -2.28 -3.18
C GLY A 33 0.83 -3.07 -2.40
N SER A 34 1.33 -4.18 -2.96
CA SER A 34 2.36 -5.01 -2.31
C SER A 34 3.79 -4.67 -2.72
N LEU A 35 3.98 -3.91 -3.80
CA LEU A 35 5.30 -3.52 -4.30
C LEU A 35 5.99 -2.53 -3.38
N ARG A 36 7.08 -2.98 -2.73
CA ARG A 36 7.96 -2.17 -1.88
C ARG A 36 9.37 -2.75 -1.87
N TYR A 37 10.27 -2.13 -2.63
CA TYR A 37 11.67 -2.58 -2.65
C TYR A 37 12.55 -1.91 -1.58
N ASP A 38 12.10 -0.81 -0.99
CA ASP A 38 12.88 -0.03 -0.03
C ASP A 38 11.99 0.57 1.08
N LYS A 39 12.66 1.17 2.07
CA LYS A 39 12.05 1.97 3.12
C LYS A 39 12.64 3.36 3.09
N LEU A 40 11.84 4.36 3.46
CA LEU A 40 12.28 5.75 3.50
C LEU A 40 13.59 5.91 4.30
N PHE A 41 14.62 6.46 3.65
CA PHE A 41 15.99 6.68 4.13
C PHE A 41 16.85 5.45 4.47
N ASP A 42 16.52 4.26 3.98
CA ASP A 42 17.28 3.03 4.25
C ASP A 42 18.62 2.88 3.48
N TYR A 43 19.04 3.90 2.74
CA TYR A 43 20.20 3.85 1.84
C TYR A 43 21.49 4.44 2.43
N SER A 44 21.55 4.75 3.73
CA SER A 44 22.73 5.37 4.34
C SER A 44 24.02 4.58 4.09
N VAL A 45 23.98 3.24 4.09
CA VAL A 45 25.13 2.36 3.84
C VAL A 45 25.72 2.48 2.43
N ASN A 46 24.94 3.01 1.47
CA ASN A 46 25.33 3.13 0.07
C ASN A 46 26.02 4.47 -0.23
N LEU A 47 26.05 5.41 0.72
CA LEU A 47 26.68 6.71 0.53
C LEU A 47 28.20 6.60 0.65
N VAL A 48 28.94 7.43 -0.09
CA VAL A 48 30.41 7.49 0.00
C VAL A 48 30.86 8.45 1.11
N ASP A 49 30.18 9.58 1.25
CA ASP A 49 30.50 10.61 2.24
C ASP A 49 30.02 10.21 3.65
N GLU A 50 30.94 10.10 4.60
CA GLU A 50 30.66 9.75 5.99
C GLU A 50 29.73 10.73 6.70
N LYS A 51 29.82 12.04 6.43
CA LYS A 51 28.90 13.03 7.02
C LYS A 51 27.49 12.80 6.49
N ALA A 52 27.36 12.49 5.20
CA ALA A 52 26.08 12.16 4.60
C ALA A 52 25.50 10.86 5.17
N LYS A 53 26.32 9.82 5.39
CA LYS A 53 25.91 8.57 6.07
C LYS A 53 25.29 8.86 7.43
N VAL A 54 26.01 9.61 8.26
CA VAL A 54 25.56 9.95 9.63
C VAL A 54 24.26 10.75 9.60
N LEU A 55 24.15 11.70 8.67
CA LEU A 55 22.94 12.53 8.53
C LEU A 55 21.74 11.69 8.12
N VAL A 56 21.85 10.89 7.05
CA VAL A 56 20.74 10.05 6.57
C VAL A 56 20.35 9.00 7.60
N LYS A 57 21.33 8.36 8.26
CA LYS A 57 21.07 7.41 9.32
C LYS A 57 20.32 8.04 10.50
N LYS A 58 20.68 9.27 10.90
CA LYS A 58 19.98 10.00 11.96
C LYS A 58 18.49 10.16 11.64
N TYR A 59 18.15 10.59 10.43
CA TYR A 59 16.75 10.75 10.02
C TYR A 59 16.02 9.42 9.85
N TYR A 60 16.69 8.38 9.34
CA TYR A 60 16.16 7.03 9.34
C TYR A 60 15.79 6.56 10.75
N ASP A 61 16.71 6.69 11.71
CA ASP A 61 16.48 6.29 13.10
C ASP A 61 15.33 7.08 13.75
N GLU A 62 15.22 8.38 13.47
CA GLU A 62 14.13 9.23 13.98
C GLU A 62 12.76 8.80 13.42
N LEU A 63 12.68 8.58 12.10
CA LEU A 63 11.45 8.22 11.41
C LEU A 63 10.98 6.81 11.80
N HIS A 64 11.87 5.82 11.72
CA HIS A 64 11.54 4.42 12.01
C HIS A 64 11.48 4.12 13.51
N GLY A 65 12.03 5.01 14.33
CA GLY A 65 11.94 4.98 15.79
C GLY A 65 10.74 5.76 16.33
N GLU A 66 10.99 7.02 16.72
CA GLU A 66 10.04 7.81 17.50
C GLU A 66 8.78 8.19 16.71
N VAL A 67 8.94 8.58 15.44
CA VAL A 67 7.77 8.93 14.59
C VAL A 67 6.88 7.72 14.37
N ASN A 68 7.44 6.56 14.03
CA ASN A 68 6.68 5.32 13.85
C ASN A 68 5.92 4.93 15.14
N LYS A 69 6.58 4.99 16.31
CA LYS A 69 5.95 4.73 17.62
C LYS A 69 4.76 5.67 17.88
N ARG A 70 4.90 6.97 17.58
CA ARG A 70 3.82 7.96 17.72
C ARG A 70 2.63 7.61 16.83
N ILE A 71 2.86 7.23 15.58
CA ILE A 71 1.79 6.86 14.65
C ILE A 71 1.08 5.59 15.14
N ILE A 72 1.81 4.57 15.59
CA ILE A 72 1.24 3.34 16.16
C ILE A 72 0.36 3.66 17.37
N LYS A 73 0.84 4.50 18.30
CA LYS A 73 0.06 4.93 19.47
C LYS A 73 -1.22 5.66 19.08
N ARG A 74 -1.17 6.55 18.07
CA ARG A 74 -2.34 7.26 17.55
C ARG A 74 -3.32 6.29 16.88
N ASN A 75 -2.85 5.34 16.08
CA ASN A 75 -3.69 4.32 15.45
C ASN A 75 -4.37 3.42 16.50
N ARG A 76 -3.65 3.02 17.55
CA ARG A 76 -4.26 2.28 18.68
C ARG A 76 -5.37 3.08 19.36
N LYS A 77 -5.16 4.38 19.61
CA LYS A 77 -6.20 5.26 20.16
C LYS A 77 -7.43 5.33 19.24
N ARG A 78 -7.22 5.50 17.93
CA ARG A 78 -8.32 5.51 16.94
C ARG A 78 -9.12 4.21 16.97
N GLN A 79 -8.43 3.07 17.01
CA GLN A 79 -9.09 1.76 17.08
C GLN A 79 -9.96 1.62 18.33
N LEU A 80 -9.45 2.05 19.50
CA LEU A 80 -10.22 2.05 20.75
C LEU A 80 -11.44 2.99 20.72
N GLU A 81 -11.38 4.06 19.92
CA GLU A 81 -12.49 4.97 19.67
C GLU A 81 -13.46 4.47 18.58
N GLY A 82 -13.30 3.23 18.07
CA GLY A 82 -14.12 2.69 16.99
C GLY A 82 -13.84 3.31 15.61
N LYS A 83 -12.70 3.99 15.44
CA LYS A 83 -12.28 4.63 14.18
C LYS A 83 -11.30 3.74 13.43
N PHE A 84 -11.33 3.79 12.10
CA PHE A 84 -10.32 3.14 11.26
C PHE A 84 -8.92 3.70 11.55
N ILE A 85 -7.95 2.79 11.62
CA ILE A 85 -6.53 3.14 11.69
C ILE A 85 -6.07 3.76 10.35
N TYR A 86 -5.03 4.57 10.40
CA TYR A 86 -4.45 5.19 9.21
C TYR A 86 -2.97 4.78 9.08
N PRO A 87 -2.67 3.65 8.41
CA PRO A 87 -1.31 3.11 8.33
C PRO A 87 -0.48 3.70 7.18
N TYR A 88 -1.10 4.43 6.25
CA TYR A 88 -0.48 4.81 4.97
C TYR A 88 0.73 5.75 5.07
N PHE A 89 0.88 6.49 6.17
CA PHE A 89 2.07 7.33 6.45
C PHE A 89 3.01 6.76 7.51
N MET A 90 2.87 5.48 7.87
CA MET A 90 3.84 4.85 8.74
C MET A 90 5.19 4.72 7.98
N PRO A 91 6.32 5.23 8.52
CA PRO A 91 7.59 5.25 7.80
C PRO A 91 8.06 3.89 7.28
N GLN A 92 7.77 2.81 8.00
CA GLN A 92 8.07 1.45 7.56
C GLN A 92 7.31 1.00 6.29
N TRP A 93 6.28 1.74 5.86
CA TRP A 93 5.46 1.47 4.67
C TRP A 93 5.72 2.46 3.52
N LEU A 94 6.57 3.47 3.74
CA LEU A 94 6.90 4.50 2.73
C LEU A 94 8.18 4.14 2.00
N THR A 95 8.15 4.23 0.67
CA THR A 95 9.30 4.04 -0.22
C THR A 95 10.03 5.37 -0.44
N ASN A 96 11.30 5.33 -0.89
CA ASN A 96 12.05 6.56 -1.17
C ASN A 96 11.55 7.27 -2.44
N SER A 97 11.01 6.51 -3.40
CA SER A 97 10.59 7.00 -4.70
C SER A 97 9.42 6.20 -5.27
N ILE A 98 8.91 6.66 -6.42
CA ILE A 98 8.00 5.89 -7.28
C ILE A 98 8.85 4.94 -8.10
N GLN A 99 8.58 3.65 -7.97
CA GLN A 99 9.32 2.58 -8.64
C GLN A 99 8.65 2.29 -10.00
N THR A 100 9.46 2.23 -11.06
CA THR A 100 9.02 1.98 -12.46
C THR A 100 9.66 0.71 -12.98
#